data_AF-K3WEQ3-F1
#
_entry.id   AF-K3WEQ3-F1
#
_cell.length_a   1.000
_cell.length_b   1.000
_cell.length_c   1.000
_cell.angle_alpha   90.00
_cell.angle_beta   90.00
_cell.angle_gamma   90.00
#
_symmetry.space_group_name_H-M   'P 1'
#
loop_
_entity.id
_entity.type
_entity.pdbx_description
1 polymer ?
#
loop_
_entity_poly.entity_id
_entity_poly.type
_entity_poly.pdbx_seq_one_letter_code
_entity_poly.pdbx_strand_id
1 'polypeptide(L)' 'MEADLDMYFGDDFGQKIDLTVRIREILRNYPEGTSIFKEMVQNADDAGATEVNFCLDYRQHGSDKLAYTKLKPFQVLSG' A
#
# COMPACT_ATOMS: atom_id res chain seq x y z
N MET A 1 -33.06 17.56 -34.17
CA MET A 1 -31.65 17.97 -33.99
C MET A 1 -31.54 18.29 -32.52
N GLU A 2 -31.26 17.26 -31.72
CA GLU A 2 -31.14 17.40 -30.27
C GLU A 2 -29.80 18.03 -29.94
N ALA A 3 -29.87 19.14 -29.22
CA ALA A 3 -28.73 19.72 -28.54
C ALA A 3 -28.67 19.11 -27.12
N ASP A 4 -27.42 18.86 -26.73
CA ASP A 4 -26.88 18.81 -25.37
C ASP A 4 -27.00 17.51 -24.57
N LEU A 5 -25.83 16.87 -24.41
CA LEU A 5 -25.41 16.23 -23.17
C LEU A 5 -23.93 16.61 -22.92
N ASP A 6 -23.77 17.83 -22.40
CA ASP A 6 -22.83 18.20 -21.33
C ASP A 6 -21.46 17.51 -21.30
N MET A 7 -20.58 17.83 -22.24
CA MET A 7 -19.14 17.77 -21.95
C MET A 7 -18.80 19.05 -21.17
N TYR A 8 -18.79 18.96 -19.84
CA TYR A 8 -18.57 20.11 -18.95
C TYR A 8 -17.19 20.72 -19.25
N PHE A 9 -17.14 22.02 -19.53
CA PHE A 9 -15.87 22.79 -19.55
C PHE A 9 -15.30 22.75 -18.13
N GLY A 10 -14.46 21.75 -17.86
CA GLY A 10 -14.03 21.39 -16.50
C GLY A 10 -13.92 19.89 -16.25
N ASP A 11 -14.18 19.02 -17.24
CA ASP A 11 -13.83 17.59 -17.15
C ASP A 11 -12.33 17.43 -16.88
N ASP A 12 -12.01 17.23 -15.59
CA ASP A 12 -10.82 16.64 -14.99
C ASP A 12 -9.54 16.78 -15.82
N PHE A 13 -9.14 18.04 -16.09
CA PHE A 13 -7.90 18.34 -16.81
C PHE A 13 -6.70 18.07 -15.90
N GLY A 14 -6.16 16.86 -15.97
CA GLY A 14 -5.04 16.42 -15.15
C GLY A 14 -4.51 15.05 -15.55
N GLN A 15 -3.23 14.80 -15.28
CA GLN A 15 -2.61 13.51 -15.54
C GLN A 15 -3.15 12.46 -14.56
N LYS A 16 -3.92 11.48 -15.06
CA LYS A 16 -4.41 10.35 -14.27
C LYS A 16 -3.40 9.21 -14.32
N ILE A 17 -2.67 9.01 -13.23
CA ILE A 17 -1.81 7.83 -13.06
C ILE A 17 -2.51 6.87 -12.12
N ASP A 18 -2.61 5.60 -12.51
CA ASP A 18 -3.10 4.54 -11.63
C ASP A 18 -2.18 4.40 -10.41
N LEU A 19 -2.76 4.36 -9.21
CA LEU A 19 -1.99 4.28 -7.96
C LEU A 19 -1.05 3.07 -7.93
N THR A 20 -1.47 1.93 -8.49
CA THR A 20 -0.64 0.73 -8.55
C THR A 20 0.54 0.89 -9.49
N VAL A 21 0.40 1.70 -10.56
CA VAL A 21 1.52 2.07 -11.45
C VAL A 21 2.52 2.92 -10.68
N ARG A 22 2.03 3.93 -9.94
CA ARG A 22 2.91 4.80 -9.16
C ARG A 22 3.66 4.04 -8.07
N ILE A 23 2.98 3.16 -7.34
CA ILE A 23 3.62 2.29 -6.32
C ILE A 23 4.70 1.42 -6.98
N ARG A 24 4.40 0.82 -8.14
CA ARG A 24 5.37 -0.02 -8.86
C ARG A 24 6.61 0.75 -9.30
N GLU A 25 6.46 1.99 -9.76
CA GLU A 25 7.59 2.86 -10.11
C GLU A 25 8.46 3.16 -8.89
N ILE A 26 7.83 3.49 -7.75
CA ILE A 26 8.56 3.72 -6.49
C ILE A 26 9.33 2.45 -6.12
N LEU A 27 8.69 1.28 -6.12
CA LEU A 27 9.35 0.01 -5.79
C LEU A 27 10.55 -0.31 -6.70
N ARG A 28 10.53 0.09 -7.98
CA ARG A 28 11.68 -0.08 -8.89
C ARG A 28 12.90 0.74 -8.48
N ASN A 29 12.70 1.88 -7.83
CA ASN A 29 13.78 2.74 -7.34
C ASN A 29 14.33 2.27 -5.98
N TYR A 30 13.73 1.23 -5.36
CA TYR A 30 14.18 0.61 -4.11
C TYR A 30 14.51 -0.88 -4.34
N PRO A 31 15.53 -1.21 -5.18
CA PRO A 31 15.80 -2.58 -5.60
C PRO A 31 16.40 -3.49 -4.50
N GLU A 32 16.89 -2.93 -3.40
CA GLU A 32 17.57 -3.68 -2.32
C GLU A 32 16.72 -3.81 -1.05
N GLY A 33 16.46 -5.05 -0.64
CA GLY A 33 15.51 -5.41 0.42
C GLY A 33 15.92 -5.03 1.85
N THR A 34 17.11 -4.51 2.10
CA THR A 34 17.51 -4.02 3.44
C THR A 34 17.12 -2.56 3.68
N SER A 35 16.82 -1.80 2.62
CA SER A 35 16.36 -0.41 2.72
C SER A 35 15.08 -0.29 3.54
N ILE A 36 14.17 -1.27 3.44
CA ILE A 36 12.91 -1.28 4.20
C ILE A 36 13.12 -1.24 5.71
N PHE A 37 14.15 -1.91 6.24
CA PHE A 37 14.45 -1.88 7.67
C PHE A 37 14.95 -0.50 8.10
N LYS A 38 15.74 0.17 7.26
CA LYS A 38 16.22 1.53 7.54
C LYS A 38 15.07 2.52 7.55
N GLU A 39 14.16 2.44 6.59
CA GLU A 39 12.96 3.30 6.54
C GLU A 39 12.05 3.05 7.76
N MET A 40 11.89 1.80 8.19
CA MET A 40 11.13 1.48 9.41
C MET A 40 11.79 2.08 10.67
N VAL A 41 13.12 2.05 10.77
CA VAL A 41 13.86 2.69 11.87
C VAL A 41 13.73 4.22 11.81
N GLN A 42 13.84 4.82 10.63
CA GLN A 42 13.65 6.27 10.44
C GLN A 42 12.24 6.71 10.85
N ASN A 43 11.21 6.00 10.43
CA ASN A 43 9.83 6.28 10.86
C ASN A 43 9.65 6.19 12.38
N ALA A 44 10.38 5.28 13.03
CA ALA A 44 10.34 5.14 14.48
C ALA A 44 11.07 6.31 15.17
N ASP A 45 12.23 6.73 14.66
CA ASP A 45 12.99 7.89 15.14
C ASP A 45 12.20 9.19 14.97
N ASP A 46 11.58 9.41 13.80
CA ASP A 46 10.70 10.56 13.52
C ASP A 46 9.49 10.61 14.48
N ALA A 47 9.00 9.44 14.92
CA ALA A 47 7.95 9.31 15.92
C ALA A 47 8.45 9.44 17.37
N GLY A 48 9.76 9.56 17.59
CA GLY A 48 10.40 9.69 18.90
C GLY A 48 10.55 8.35 19.66
N ALA A 49 10.53 7.22 18.97
CA ALA A 49 10.71 5.92 19.59
C ALA A 49 12.15 5.74 20.11
N THR A 50 12.28 5.12 21.27
CA THR A 50 13.59 4.81 21.87
C THR A 50 14.08 3.40 21.54
N GLU A 51 13.21 2.56 20.97
CA GLU A 51 13.48 1.15 20.69
C GLU A 51 12.69 0.69 19.46
N VAL A 52 13.29 -0.20 18.66
CA VAL A 52 12.66 -0.85 17.51
C VAL A 52 12.89 -2.35 17.60
N ASN A 53 11.81 -3.14 17.56
CA ASN A 53 11.86 -4.60 17.63
C ASN A 53 11.28 -5.22 16.35
N PHE A 54 12.08 -6.04 15.67
CA PHE A 54 11.65 -6.82 14.51
C PHE A 54 11.35 -8.26 14.91
N CYS A 55 10.15 -8.73 14.60
CA CYS A 55 9.71 -10.10 14.88
C CYS A 55 9.24 -10.77 13.59
N LEU A 56 9.85 -11.90 13.24
CA LEU A 56 9.37 -12.75 12.16
C LEU A 56 8.37 -13.77 12.71
N ASP A 57 7.10 -13.49 12.46
CA ASP A 57 5.99 -14.29 12.98
C ASP A 57 5.52 -15.32 11.95
N TYR A 58 5.61 -16.59 12.32
CA TYR A 58 5.18 -17.74 11.50
C TYR A 58 3.82 -18.31 11.90
N ARG A 59 3.11 -17.65 12.83
CA ARG A 59 1.79 -18.12 13.29
C ARG A 59 0.77 -18.07 12.15
N GLN A 60 -0.24 -18.93 12.26
CA GLN A 60 -1.41 -18.93 11.39
C GLN A 60 -2.65 -18.52 12.20
N HIS A 61 -3.44 -17.62 11.66
CA HIS A 61 -4.63 -17.08 12.32
C HIS A 61 -5.91 -17.64 11.72
N GLY A 62 -6.96 -17.77 12.55
CA GLY A 62 -8.29 -18.20 12.12
C GLY A 62 -8.93 -17.19 11.18
N SER A 63 -9.78 -17.65 10.27
CA SER A 63 -10.39 -16.79 9.24
C SER A 63 -11.92 -16.69 9.29
N ASP A 64 -12.52 -17.16 10.39
CA ASP A 64 -13.98 -17.27 10.55
C ASP A 64 -14.66 -15.94 10.85
N LYS A 65 -13.92 -14.96 11.37
CA LYS A 65 -14.44 -13.65 11.80
C LYS A 65 -13.72 -12.48 11.11
N LEU A 66 -13.50 -12.60 9.80
CA LEU A 66 -12.90 -11.52 9.00
C LEU A 66 -13.96 -10.51 8.56
N ALA A 67 -13.59 -9.23 8.51
CA ALA A 67 -14.45 -8.18 7.96
C ALA A 67 -14.81 -8.43 6.48
N TYR A 68 -13.88 -9.02 5.72
CA TYR A 68 -14.09 -9.40 4.32
C TYR A 68 -13.40 -10.73 4.02
N THR A 69 -14.06 -11.58 3.23
CA THR A 69 -13.54 -12.90 2.85
C THR A 69 -12.24 -12.82 2.04
N LYS A 70 -12.03 -11.73 1.29
CA LYS A 70 -10.79 -11.48 0.54
C LYS A 70 -9.56 -11.23 1.41
N LEU A 71 -9.72 -11.07 2.73
CA LEU A 71 -8.60 -10.91 3.66
C LEU A 71 -7.99 -12.24 4.11
N LYS A 72 -8.61 -13.38 3.77
CA LYS A 72 -8.11 -14.73 4.11
C LYS A 72 -6.62 -14.96 3.80
N PRO A 73 -6.08 -14.53 2.63
CA PRO A 73 -4.67 -14.77 2.32
C PRO A 73 -3.70 -14.11 3.30
N PHE A 74 -4.10 -13.04 3.99
CA PHE A 74 -3.24 -12.30 4.93
C PHE A 74 -3.25 -12.85 6.36
N GLN A 75 -3.95 -13.97 6.62
CA GLN A 75 -4.00 -14.60 7.95
C GLN A 75 -2.88 -15.61 8.18
N VAL A 76 -2.07 -15.86 7.15
CA VAL A 76 -0.95 -16.80 7.19
C VAL A 76 0.23 -16.18 6.47
N LEU A 77 1.44 -16.62 6.82
CA LEU A 77 2.63 -16.33 6.02
C LEU A 77 2.51 -17.13 4.71
N SER A 78 2.03 -16.49 3.65
CA SER A 78 2.09 -17.03 2.30
C SER A 78 3.52 -16.92 1.79
N GLY A 79 4.19 -18.09 1.66
CA GLY A 79 5.48 -18.22 0.96
C GLY A 79 5.34 -18.11 -0.56
#